data_AF-A0A6G3PGH3-F1
#
_entry.id   AF-A0A6G3PGH3-F1
#
_cell.length_a   1.000
_cell.length_b   1.000
_cell.length_c   1.000
_cell.angle_alpha   90.00
_cell.angle_beta   90.00
_cell.angle_gamma   90.00
#
_symmetry.space_group_name_H-M   'P 1'
#
loop_
_entity.id
_entity.type
_entity.pdbx_description
1 polymer ?
#
loop_
_entity_poly.entity_id
_entity_poly.type
_entity_poly.pdbx_seq_one_letter_code
_entity_poly.pdbx_strand_id
1 'polypeptide(L)'
;LAEGIAIPRPPRARQILAAVRESGGTFLTVPEDGIREAQRDLAARGLFVETTGVACWAAVRAGGDAVRGEVVVPLCGSGLKTGMAASA
;
A
#
# COMPACT_ATOMS: atom_id res chain seq x y z
N LEU A 1 8.09 9.01 1.91
CA LEU A 1 7.57 8.52 0.61
C LEU A 1 6.03 8.51 0.53
N ALA A 2 5.33 7.82 1.43
CA ALA A 2 3.87 7.65 1.37
C ALA A 2 3.13 8.74 2.16
N GLU A 3 3.27 10.00 1.75
CA GLU A 3 2.75 11.17 2.48
C GLU A 3 1.22 11.16 2.62
N GLY A 4 0.50 10.61 1.63
CA GLY A 4 -0.97 10.56 1.65
C GLY A 4 -1.55 9.68 2.77
N ILE A 5 -0.74 8.83 3.40
CA ILE A 5 -1.12 7.99 4.54
C ILE A 5 -0.29 8.30 5.81
N ALA A 6 0.49 9.39 5.82
CA ALA A 6 1.25 9.84 6.98
C ALA A 6 0.33 10.55 8.01
N ILE A 7 -0.69 9.83 8.50
CA ILE A 7 -1.77 10.37 9.34
C ILE A 7 -1.73 9.71 10.73
N PRO A 8 -1.09 10.34 11.74
CA PRO A 8 -0.93 9.72 13.07
C PRO A 8 -2.25 9.58 13.83
N ARG A 9 -3.26 10.39 13.51
CA ARG A 9 -4.60 10.36 14.13
C ARG A 9 -5.68 10.41 13.05
N PRO A 10 -6.01 9.27 12.41
CA PRO A 10 -6.94 9.26 11.30
C PRO A 10 -8.36 9.60 11.79
N PRO A 11 -9.09 10.52 11.13
CA PRO A 11 -10.42 10.97 11.58
C PRO A 11 -11.45 9.84 11.60
N ARG A 12 -11.22 8.79 10.79
CA ARG A 12 -12.08 7.61 10.67
C ARG A 12 -11.55 6.37 11.42
N ALA A 13 -10.64 6.53 12.38
CA ALA A 13 -9.98 5.41 13.09
C ALA A 13 -10.97 4.34 13.58
N ARG A 14 -12.08 4.75 14.22
CA ARG A 14 -13.08 3.82 14.76
C ARG A 14 -13.76 2.98 13.66
N GLN A 15 -14.07 3.60 12.53
CA GLN A 15 -14.69 2.91 11.39
C GLN A 15 -13.71 1.93 10.75
N ILE A 16 -12.44 2.31 10.61
CA ILE A 16 -11.38 1.44 10.09
C ILE A 16 -11.20 0.22 10.99
N LEU A 17 -11.14 0.40 12.31
CA LEU A 17 -11.04 -0.71 13.27
C LEU A 17 -12.26 -1.63 13.25
N ALA A 18 -13.47 -1.08 13.11
CA ALA A 18 -14.69 -1.87 12.99
C ALA A 18 -14.68 -2.74 11.72
N ALA A 19 -14.39 -2.14 10.56
CA ALA A 19 -14.35 -2.84 9.28
C ALA A 19 -13.32 -3.98 9.25
N VAL A 20 -12.13 -3.79 9.84
CA VAL A 20 -11.11 -4.85 9.92
C VAL A 20 -11.54 -5.98 10.86
N ARG A 21 -12.23 -5.69 11.96
CA ARG A 21 -12.76 -6.72 12.87
C ARG A 21 -13.90 -7.52 12.23
N GLU A 22 -14.84 -6.83 11.59
CA GLU A 22 -16.00 -7.45 10.93
C GLU A 22 -15.57 -8.36 9.77
N SER A 23 -14.50 -8.01 9.05
CA SER A 23 -13.96 -8.84 7.97
C SER A 23 -13.04 -9.97 8.45
N GLY A 24 -12.70 -10.03 9.75
CA GLY A 24 -11.66 -10.93 10.26
C GLY A 24 -10.26 -10.62 9.71
N GLY A 25 -10.05 -9.40 9.21
CA GLY A 25 -8.81 -8.97 8.59
C GLY A 25 -7.74 -8.55 9.59
N THR A 26 -6.65 -8.00 9.07
CA THR A 26 -5.53 -7.49 9.87
C THR A 26 -4.93 -6.22 9.26
N PHE A 27 -4.08 -5.55 10.02
CA PHE A 27 -3.25 -4.45 9.53
C PHE A 27 -1.85 -4.97 9.24
N LEU A 28 -1.33 -4.62 8.07
CA LEU A 28 0.06 -4.89 7.68
C LEU A 28 0.83 -3.57 7.64
N THR A 29 2.11 -3.61 8.04
CA THR A 29 3.02 -2.48 8.00
C THR A 29 4.15 -2.76 7.03
N VAL A 30 4.54 -1.76 6.25
CA VAL A 30 5.64 -1.88 5.28
C VAL A 30 6.67 -0.77 5.48
N PRO A 31 7.97 -1.08 5.39
CA PRO A 31 9.02 -0.05 5.41
C PRO A 31 9.06 0.70 4.08
N GLU A 32 9.64 1.90 4.09
CA GLU A 32 9.77 2.72 2.88
C GLU A 32 10.52 2.03 1.73
N ASP A 33 11.55 1.23 2.04
CA ASP A 33 12.28 0.48 1.02
C ASP A 33 11.39 -0.57 0.32
N GLY A 34 10.48 -1.19 1.08
CA GLY A 34 9.47 -2.08 0.52
C GLY A 34 8.54 -1.36 -0.46
N ILE A 35 8.21 -0.09 -0.19
CA ILE A 35 7.43 0.76 -1.10
C ILE A 35 8.23 1.06 -2.37
N ARG A 36 9.51 1.42 -2.28
CA ARG A 36 10.36 1.67 -3.46
C ARG A 36 10.43 0.45 -4.38
N GLU A 37 10.70 -0.72 -3.81
CA GLU A 37 10.76 -1.97 -4.58
C GLU A 37 9.41 -2.34 -5.20
N ALA A 38 8.33 -2.19 -4.44
CA ALA A 38 6.99 -2.46 -4.93
C ALA A 38 6.59 -1.52 -6.08
N GLN A 39 7.01 -0.25 -6.04
CA GLN A 39 6.73 0.69 -7.13
C GLN A 39 7.47 0.29 -8.40
N ARG A 40 8.74 -0.15 -8.29
CA ARG A 40 9.50 -0.66 -9.43
C ARG A 40 8.87 -1.91 -10.02
N ASP A 41 8.42 -2.83 -9.18
CA ASP A 41 7.72 -4.05 -9.61
C ASP A 41 6.40 -3.73 -10.34
N LEU A 42 5.58 -2.81 -9.83
CA LEU A 42 4.36 -2.37 -10.52
C LEU A 42 4.67 -1.70 -11.87
N ALA A 43 5.67 -0.82 -11.92
CA ALA A 43 6.08 -0.15 -13.15
C ALA A 43 6.56 -1.16 -14.20
N ALA A 44 7.31 -2.19 -13.80
CA ALA A 44 7.74 -3.28 -14.69
C ALA A 44 6.57 -4.11 -15.24
N ARG A 45 5.41 -4.11 -14.55
CA ARG A 45 4.15 -4.73 -14.99
C ARG A 45 3.28 -3.79 -15.83
N GLY A 46 3.74 -2.58 -16.13
CA GLY A 46 2.98 -1.57 -16.89
C GLY A 46 2.01 -0.75 -16.05
N LEU A 47 2.09 -0.83 -14.71
CA LEU A 47 1.23 -0.08 -13.79
C LEU A 47 2.02 1.04 -13.13
N PHE A 48 1.81 2.28 -13.57
CA PHE A 48 2.48 3.45 -13.00
C PHE A 48 1.63 4.10 -11.89
N VAL A 49 1.99 3.82 -10.63
CA VAL A 49 1.22 4.17 -9.43
C VAL A 49 2.00 5.15 -8.55
N GLU A 50 1.28 6.06 -7.88
CA GLU A 50 1.89 7.01 -6.93
C GLU A 50 2.35 6.34 -5.63
N THR A 51 3.32 6.97 -4.95
CA THR A 51 4.07 6.37 -3.84
C THR A 51 3.20 5.87 -2.68
N THR A 52 2.08 6.53 -2.38
CA THR A 52 1.14 6.13 -1.32
C THR A 52 0.32 4.91 -1.74
N GLY A 53 -0.27 4.90 -2.93
CA GLY A 53 -1.05 3.79 -3.48
C GLY A 53 -0.24 2.51 -3.66
N VAL A 54 1.08 2.60 -3.77
CA VAL A 54 1.99 1.44 -3.83
C VAL A 54 2.04 0.66 -2.49
N ALA A 55 1.72 1.29 -1.35
CA ALA A 55 1.83 0.65 -0.05
C ALA A 55 1.02 -0.66 0.05
N CYS A 56 -0.16 -0.72 -0.59
CA CYS A 56 -0.98 -1.93 -0.64
C CYS A 56 -0.28 -3.07 -1.40
N TRP A 57 0.40 -2.77 -2.51
CA TRP A 57 1.16 -3.78 -3.24
C TRP A 57 2.41 -4.24 -2.49
N ALA A 58 3.10 -3.32 -1.80
CA ALA A 58 4.20 -3.68 -0.91
C ALA A 58 3.74 -4.66 0.18
N ALA A 59 2.56 -4.42 0.77
CA ALA A 59 1.99 -5.29 1.79
C ALA A 59 1.62 -6.67 1.24
N VAL A 60 1.10 -6.75 0.01
CA VAL A 60 0.81 -8.03 -0.67
C VAL A 60 2.09 -8.82 -0.92
N ARG A 61 3.16 -8.16 -1.39
CA ARG A 61 4.47 -8.80 -1.61
C ARG A 61 5.09 -9.34 -0.31
N ALA A 62 4.91 -8.64 0.80
CA ALA A 62 5.49 -9.01 2.10
C ALA A 62 4.55 -9.86 2.99
N GLY A 63 3.27 -9.95 2.67
CA GLY A 63 2.22 -10.41 3.58
C GLY A 63 2.21 -11.92 3.86
N GLY A 64 2.93 -12.72 3.06
CA GLY A 64 3.05 -14.16 3.25
C GLY A 64 1.69 -14.84 3.47
N ASP A 65 1.57 -15.56 4.57
CA ASP A 65 0.37 -16.30 4.96
C ASP A 65 -0.88 -15.44 5.18
N ALA A 66 -0.70 -14.16 5.53
CA ALA A 66 -1.80 -13.20 5.74
C ALA A 66 -2.44 -12.74 4.42
N VAL A 67 -1.79 -13.00 3.28
CA VAL A 67 -2.27 -12.61 1.95
C VAL A 67 -2.23 -13.84 1.05
N ARG A 68 -3.34 -14.58 1.02
CA ARG A 68 -3.49 -15.84 0.28
C ARG A 68 -4.72 -15.84 -0.61
N GLY A 69 -4.66 -16.64 -1.67
CA GLY A 69 -5.76 -16.81 -2.63
C GLY A 69 -5.85 -15.66 -3.63
N GLU A 70 -7.06 -15.38 -4.09
CA GLU A 70 -7.33 -14.28 -5.00
C GLU A 70 -7.40 -12.96 -4.23
N VAL A 71 -6.63 -11.97 -4.67
CA VAL A 71 -6.47 -10.70 -3.97
C VAL A 71 -6.74 -9.54 -4.92
N VAL A 72 -7.60 -8.63 -4.49
CA VAL A 72 -7.87 -7.35 -5.17
C VAL A 72 -7.15 -6.24 -4.43
N VAL A 73 -6.35 -5.46 -5.14
CA VAL A 73 -5.51 -4.40 -4.56
C VAL A 73 -5.90 -3.03 -5.13
N PRO A 74 -6.37 -2.07 -4.31
CA PRO A 74 -6.67 -0.74 -4.78
C PRO A 74 -5.38 0.06 -5.03
N LEU A 75 -5.21 0.55 -6.26
CA LEU A 75 -4.09 1.42 -6.67
C LEU A 75 -4.61 2.86 -6.77
N CYS A 76 -4.70 3.53 -5.63
CA CYS A 76 -5.50 4.75 -5.42
C CYS A 76 -5.02 6.03 -6.14
N GLY A 77 -3.91 5.97 -6.89
CA GLY A 77 -3.43 7.14 -7.63
C GLY A 77 -2.41 6.83 -8.72
N SER A 78 -2.42 7.65 -9.76
CA SER A 78 -1.47 7.56 -10.87
C SER A 78 -0.08 8.06 -10.46
N GLY A 79 0.96 7.35 -10.89
CA GLY A 79 2.36 7.75 -10.73
C GLY A 79 2.68 9.12 -11.32
N LEU A 80 1.84 9.67 -12.21
CA LEU A 80 1.97 11.04 -12.71
C LEU A 80 1.87 12.11 -11.59
N LYS A 81 1.30 11.77 -10.43
CA LYS A 81 1.22 12.67 -9.27
C LYS A 81 2.56 12.86 -8.55
N THR A 82 3.42 11.84 -8.56
CA THR A 82 4.59 11.79 -7.67
C THR A 82 5.89 11.40 -8.38
N GLY A 83 5.81 10.86 -9.60
CA GLY A 83 6.95 10.20 -10.23
C GLY A 83 7.32 8.86 -9.56
N MET A 84 8.49 8.34 -9.96
CA MET A 84 9.14 7.23 -9.28
C MET A 84 9.83 7.71 -8.01
N ALA A 85 9.71 6.94 -6.93
CA ALA A 85 10.47 7.17 -5.71
C ALA A 85 11.97 7.10 -5.99
N ALA A 86 12.72 8.12 -5.55
CA ALA A 86 14.16 8.13 -5.64
C ALA A 86 14.77 6.95 -4.86
N SER A 87 15.86 6.40 -5.40
CA SER A 87 16.72 5.48 -4.67
C SER A 87 17.28 6.18 -3.42
N ALA A 88 17.43 5.42 -2.33
CA ALA A 88 18.09 5.88 -1.12
C ALA A 88 19.59 6.13 -1.37
#